data_AF-A0AAV7M5F7-F1
#
_entry.id   AF-A0AAV7M5F7-F1
#
_cell.length_a   1.000
_cell.length_b   1.000
_cell.length_c   1.000
_cell.angle_alpha   90.00
_cell.angle_beta   90.00
_cell.angle_gamma   90.00
#
_symmetry.space_group_name_H-M   'P 1'
#
loop_
_entity.id
_entity.type
_entity.pdbx_description
1 polymer ?
#
loop_
_entity_poly.entity_id
_entity_poly.type
_entity_poly.pdbx_seq_one_letter_code
_entity_poly.pdbx_strand_id
1 'polypeptide(L)'
;MQFQSPVFCRWVLCGSFGRLFVAGEARPLLPGSCVAGVSPSTLGGCTSLADHAVIQVSADKKLDMSLKKAYAGTHLTLQAGIYGTYVAQCLLSDRKALNSALDGSSDCSGLMSLIERQVEFLSDIFFDVVRTSSPAEGACVSTRRNLVLWDWKTGAAQRASALRLPFQGNVLFGAELEEKLHKHFKERKHSSFWSPLGD
;
A
#
# COMPACT_ATOMS: atom_id res chain seq x y z
N MET A 1 43.51 3.74 -11.14
CA MET A 1 42.47 3.27 -12.09
C MET A 1 41.18 4.01 -11.77
N GLN A 2 40.87 5.02 -12.57
CA GLN A 2 39.64 5.82 -12.46
C GLN A 2 38.52 5.09 -13.21
N PHE A 3 37.38 4.83 -12.54
CA PHE A 3 36.16 4.42 -13.21
C PHE A 3 35.29 5.67 -13.41
N GLN A 4 35.36 6.23 -14.62
CA GLN A 4 34.33 7.10 -15.17
C GLN A 4 33.59 6.32 -16.26
N SER A 5 32.32 6.01 -16.03
CA SER A 5 31.26 6.52 -16.92
C SER A 5 29.89 6.44 -16.23
N PRO A 6 29.02 7.43 -16.46
CA PRO A 6 27.66 7.48 -15.96
C PRO A 6 26.72 6.85 -16.99
N VAL A 7 25.84 5.94 -16.56
CA VAL A 7 24.71 5.52 -17.39
C VAL A 7 23.42 5.75 -16.62
N PHE A 8 22.76 6.82 -17.02
CA PHE A 8 21.37 7.14 -16.78
C PHE A 8 20.49 5.90 -17.06
N CYS A 9 20.09 5.18 -16.01
CA CYS A 9 18.99 4.22 -16.14
C CYS A 9 17.66 4.98 -16.10
N ARG A 10 17.19 5.34 -17.29
CA ARG A 10 15.82 5.77 -17.55
C ARG A 10 14.89 4.58 -17.33
N TRP A 11 14.33 4.47 -16.13
CA TRP A 11 13.33 3.45 -15.82
C TRP A 11 11.98 3.85 -16.44
N VAL A 12 11.66 3.29 -17.59
CA VAL A 12 10.30 3.22 -18.12
C VAL A 12 9.83 1.79 -17.97
N LEU A 13 9.02 1.52 -16.94
CA LEU A 13 8.16 0.34 -16.89
C LEU A 13 6.72 0.83 -16.79
N CYS A 14 6.14 1.03 -17.98
CA CYS A 14 4.70 1.09 -18.18
C CYS A 14 4.23 -0.32 -18.54
N GLY A 15 3.41 -0.90 -17.67
CA GLY A 15 2.87 -2.25 -17.80
C GLY A 15 1.83 -2.49 -16.70
N SER A 16 0.75 -1.70 -16.75
CA SER A 16 -0.58 -1.96 -16.16
C SER A 16 -0.75 -2.37 -14.69
N PHE A 17 0.28 -2.39 -13.83
CA PHE A 17 0.13 -2.66 -12.38
C PHE A 17 0.92 -1.73 -11.45
N GLY A 18 1.45 -0.63 -11.97
CA GLY A 18 2.29 0.29 -11.20
C GLY A 18 1.96 1.74 -11.45
N ARG A 19 1.11 2.34 -10.61
CA ARG A 19 1.37 3.74 -10.23
C ARG A 19 2.46 3.69 -9.17
N LEU A 20 3.70 3.66 -9.65
CA LEU A 20 4.88 3.97 -8.86
C LEU A 20 4.63 5.35 -8.23
N PHE A 21 4.37 5.39 -6.93
CA PHE A 21 4.39 6.64 -6.19
C PHE A 21 5.86 7.04 -6.10
N VAL A 22 6.33 7.77 -7.11
CA VAL A 22 7.53 8.58 -6.96
C VAL A 22 7.18 9.58 -5.87
N ALA A 23 7.82 9.45 -4.71
CA ALA A 23 7.86 10.49 -3.68
C ALA A 23 8.59 11.71 -4.27
N GLY A 24 7.90 12.44 -5.12
CA GLY A 24 8.30 13.73 -5.63
C GLY A 24 7.97 14.78 -4.58
N GLU A 25 9.00 15.53 -4.18
CA GLU A 25 8.93 16.85 -3.57
C GLU A 25 7.83 17.05 -2.53
N ALA A 26 8.19 16.85 -1.26
CA ALA A 26 7.55 17.56 -0.16
C ALA A 26 7.80 19.09 -0.34
N ARG A 27 6.97 19.75 -1.15
CA ARG A 27 6.80 21.20 -1.04
C ARG A 27 5.83 21.49 0.12
N PRO A 28 6.21 22.33 1.08
CA PRO A 28 5.37 22.71 2.18
C PRO A 28 4.34 23.72 1.67
N LEU A 29 3.07 23.35 1.70
CA LEU A 29 1.98 24.31 1.57
C LEU A 29 0.90 23.93 2.57
N LEU A 30 1.00 24.50 3.78
CA LEU A 30 -0.06 25.32 4.34
C LEU A 30 0.56 26.38 5.28
N PRO A 31 0.22 27.66 5.12
CA PRO A 31 0.63 28.72 6.02
C PRO A 31 -0.32 28.78 7.23
N GLY A 32 0.26 29.01 8.40
CA GLY A 32 -0.44 29.65 9.52
C GLY A 32 -1.45 28.81 10.29
N SER A 33 -0.97 28.12 11.32
CA SER A 33 -1.67 28.16 12.61
C SER A 33 -0.62 28.02 13.71
N CYS A 34 -0.33 29.15 14.33
CA CYS A 34 0.53 29.28 15.48
C CYS A 34 0.06 28.32 16.58
N VAL A 35 0.90 27.36 16.97
CA VAL A 35 0.71 26.62 18.21
C VAL A 35 1.10 27.57 19.34
N ALA A 36 0.16 28.43 19.75
CA ALA A 36 0.27 29.14 21.01
C ALA A 36 0.10 28.11 22.13
N GLY A 37 1.13 27.95 22.95
CA GLY A 37 1.05 27.15 24.17
C GLY A 37 -0.07 27.69 25.06
N VAL A 38 -1.04 26.84 25.38
CA VAL A 38 -2.08 27.16 26.36
C VAL A 38 -1.79 26.34 27.61
N SER A 39 -1.39 27.05 28.67
CA SER A 39 -1.27 26.52 30.03
C SER A 39 -2.59 25.92 30.54
N PRO A 40 -2.52 24.88 31.40
CA PRO A 40 -3.71 24.16 31.85
C PRO A 40 -4.33 24.87 33.05
N SER A 41 -5.06 25.95 32.83
CA SER A 41 -6.00 26.45 33.83
C SER A 41 -7.08 27.26 33.14
N THR A 42 -8.33 27.07 33.55
CA THR A 42 -9.53 27.82 33.11
C THR A 42 -10.14 27.32 31.80
N LEU A 43 -11.13 26.43 31.91
CA LEU A 43 -12.49 26.62 31.37
C LEU A 43 -13.28 25.32 31.52
N GLY A 44 -14.24 25.35 32.44
CA GLY A 44 -15.33 24.40 32.44
C GLY A 44 -16.16 24.55 31.15
N GLY A 45 -16.72 23.43 30.71
CA GLY A 45 -17.78 23.38 29.71
C GLY A 45 -17.31 23.33 28.26
N CYS A 46 -16.69 22.21 27.84
CA CYS A 46 -16.67 21.75 26.43
C CYS A 46 -16.19 20.29 26.38
N THR A 47 -17.02 19.34 26.84
CA THR A 47 -16.71 17.90 26.69
C THR A 47 -16.64 17.48 25.21
N SER A 48 -17.30 18.20 24.30
CA SER A 48 -17.32 17.84 22.87
C SER A 48 -15.97 18.03 22.14
N LEU A 49 -15.19 19.07 22.45
CA LEU A 49 -13.91 19.35 21.77
C LEU A 49 -12.79 18.40 22.21
N ALA A 50 -12.76 18.07 23.51
CA ALA A 50 -11.83 17.08 24.04
C ALA A 50 -12.14 15.67 23.49
N ASP A 51 -13.43 15.31 23.42
CA ASP A 51 -13.87 14.03 22.84
C ASP A 51 -13.54 13.94 21.33
N HIS A 52 -13.73 15.03 20.58
CA HIS A 52 -13.33 15.10 19.18
C HIS A 52 -11.82 14.91 18.98
N ALA A 53 -10.98 15.55 19.81
CA ALA A 53 -9.54 15.40 19.75
C ALA A 53 -9.08 13.95 20.08
N VAL A 54 -9.70 13.31 21.08
CA VAL A 54 -9.38 11.91 21.45
C VAL A 54 -9.78 10.93 20.32
N ILE A 55 -10.93 11.14 19.69
CA ILE A 55 -11.39 10.34 18.55
C ILE A 55 -10.44 10.49 17.36
N GLN A 56 -10.02 11.71 17.06
CA GLN A 56 -9.08 12.01 15.97
C GLN A 56 -7.72 11.33 16.21
N VAL A 57 -7.15 11.45 17.42
CA VAL A 57 -5.89 10.78 17.79
C VAL A 57 -5.99 9.25 17.66
N SER A 58 -7.14 8.64 17.98
CA SER A 58 -7.32 7.19 17.87
C SER A 58 -7.37 6.70 16.42
N ALA A 59 -7.90 7.52 15.52
CA ALA A 59 -8.08 7.16 14.13
C ALA A 59 -6.82 7.50 13.30
N ASP A 60 -6.09 8.55 13.67
CA ASP A 60 -4.74 8.84 13.16
C ASP A 60 -3.76 7.70 13.49
N LYS A 61 -3.84 7.12 14.70
CA LYS A 61 -3.04 5.95 15.07
C LYS A 61 -3.31 4.72 14.18
N LYS A 62 -4.57 4.48 13.81
CA LYS A 62 -4.92 3.36 12.91
C LYS A 62 -4.39 3.58 11.50
N LEU A 63 -4.42 4.83 11.03
CA LEU A 63 -3.87 5.22 9.74
C LEU A 63 -2.35 5.06 9.72
N ASP A 64 -1.65 5.56 10.75
CA ASP A 64 -0.20 5.43 10.90
C ASP A 64 0.26 3.96 10.94
N MET A 65 -0.42 3.11 11.72
CA MET A 65 -0.12 1.67 11.74
C MET A 65 -0.30 1.01 10.36
N SER A 66 -1.32 1.42 9.60
CA SER A 66 -1.58 0.86 8.27
C SER A 66 -0.55 1.34 7.25
N LEU A 67 -0.11 2.60 7.34
CA LEU A 67 0.98 3.15 6.53
C LEU A 67 2.32 2.47 6.84
N LYS A 68 2.65 2.25 8.12
CA LYS A 68 3.86 1.52 8.51
C LYS A 68 3.88 0.09 7.96
N LYS A 69 2.74 -0.60 7.95
CA LYS A 69 2.62 -1.94 7.34
C LYS A 69 2.81 -1.90 5.82
N ALA A 70 2.21 -0.93 5.14
CA ALA A 70 2.41 -0.73 3.70
C ALA A 70 3.88 -0.43 3.38
N TYR A 71 4.53 0.43 4.16
CA TYR A 71 5.94 0.77 4.00
C TYR A 71 6.84 -0.46 4.24
N ALA A 72 6.62 -1.21 5.30
CA ALA A 72 7.40 -2.42 5.58
C ALA A 72 7.26 -3.47 4.46
N GLY A 73 6.04 -3.69 3.97
CA GLY A 73 5.79 -4.62 2.86
C GLY A 73 6.47 -4.17 1.56
N THR A 74 6.30 -2.90 1.17
CA THR A 74 6.93 -2.35 -0.05
C THR A 74 8.45 -2.34 0.03
N HIS A 75 9.04 -2.09 1.20
CA HIS A 75 10.48 -2.18 1.40
C HIS A 75 11.01 -3.59 1.16
N LEU A 76 10.33 -4.62 1.69
CA LEU A 76 10.72 -6.02 1.44
C LEU A 76 10.61 -6.39 -0.04
N THR A 77 9.53 -5.96 -0.71
CA THR A 77 9.36 -6.17 -2.15
C THR A 77 10.46 -5.48 -2.96
N LEU A 78 10.87 -4.27 -2.54
CA LEU A 78 11.98 -3.54 -3.18
C LEU A 78 13.31 -4.27 -2.99
N GLN A 79 13.61 -4.76 -1.78
CA GLN A 79 14.82 -5.53 -1.53
C GLN A 79 14.88 -6.81 -2.38
N ALA A 80 13.78 -7.56 -2.45
CA ALA A 80 13.66 -8.73 -3.32
C ALA A 80 13.88 -8.35 -4.79
N GLY A 81 13.30 -7.24 -5.25
CA GLY A 81 13.53 -6.71 -6.59
C GLY A 81 15.00 -6.37 -6.87
N ILE A 82 15.70 -5.73 -5.94
CA ILE A 82 17.13 -5.42 -6.06
C ILE A 82 17.95 -6.69 -6.23
N TYR A 83 17.76 -7.68 -5.35
CA TYR A 83 18.48 -8.96 -5.46
C TYR A 83 18.14 -9.71 -6.76
N GLY A 84 16.87 -9.67 -7.19
CA GLY A 84 16.44 -10.29 -8.44
C GLY A 84 17.11 -9.65 -9.65
N THR A 85 17.20 -8.32 -9.69
CA THR A 85 17.89 -7.61 -10.78
C THR A 85 19.38 -7.90 -10.82
N TYR A 86 20.03 -8.01 -9.66
CA TYR A 86 21.44 -8.36 -9.56
C TYR A 86 21.70 -9.77 -10.10
N VAL A 87 20.93 -10.77 -9.64
CA VAL A 87 21.09 -12.17 -10.10
C VAL A 87 20.75 -12.31 -11.58
N ALA A 88 19.75 -11.59 -12.09
CA ALA A 88 19.45 -11.57 -13.52
C ALA A 88 20.63 -11.06 -14.37
N GLN A 89 21.37 -10.06 -13.88
CA GLN A 89 22.59 -9.58 -14.57
C GLN A 89 23.70 -10.62 -14.55
N CYS A 90 23.93 -11.29 -13.41
CA CYS A 90 24.90 -12.39 -13.31
C CYS A 90 24.53 -13.55 -14.25
N LEU A 91 23.25 -13.92 -14.33
CA LEU A 91 22.79 -14.97 -15.23
C LEU A 91 23.03 -14.61 -16.71
N LEU A 92 22.87 -13.34 -17.09
CA LEU A 92 23.19 -12.88 -18.44
C LEU A 92 24.70 -12.91 -18.74
N SER A 93 25.57 -12.64 -17.76
CA SER A 93 27.02 -12.77 -17.93
C SER A 93 27.44 -14.24 -18.01
N ASP A 94 26.90 -15.09 -17.15
CA ASP A 94 27.25 -16.51 -17.08
C ASP A 94 26.76 -17.26 -18.31
N ARG A 95 25.59 -16.89 -18.84
CA ARG A 95 25.11 -17.38 -20.15
C ARG A 95 26.08 -17.04 -21.29
N LYS A 96 26.65 -15.83 -21.30
CA LYS A 96 27.64 -15.45 -22.33
C LYS A 96 28.91 -16.30 -22.20
N ALA A 97 29.38 -16.51 -20.97
CA ALA A 97 30.52 -17.39 -20.69
C ALA A 97 30.24 -18.83 -21.13
N LEU A 98 29.01 -19.33 -20.91
CA LEU A 98 28.59 -20.67 -21.32
C LEU A 98 28.64 -20.84 -22.83
N ASN A 99 28.12 -19.87 -23.59
CA ASN A 99 28.17 -19.91 -25.05
C ASN A 99 29.61 -19.96 -25.55
N SER A 100 30.52 -19.15 -24.98
CA SER A 100 31.93 -19.21 -25.38
C SER A 100 32.64 -20.51 -25.00
N ALA A 101 32.24 -21.14 -23.89
CA ALA A 101 32.81 -22.40 -23.43
C ALA A 101 32.36 -23.61 -24.28
N LEU A 102 31.11 -23.55 -24.78
CA LEU A 102 30.55 -24.51 -25.75
C LEU A 102 31.29 -24.47 -27.09
N ASP A 103 31.61 -23.28 -27.60
CA ASP A 103 32.37 -23.11 -28.83
C ASP A 103 33.81 -23.65 -28.71
N GLY A 104 34.38 -23.60 -27.50
CA GLY A 104 35.75 -24.04 -27.20
C GLY A 104 35.92 -25.51 -26.79
N SER A 105 34.88 -26.35 -26.90
CA SER A 105 34.85 -27.77 -26.49
C SER A 105 35.32 -28.04 -25.04
N SER A 106 35.06 -27.11 -24.13
CA SER A 106 35.42 -27.24 -22.71
C SER A 106 34.27 -27.85 -21.88
N ASP A 107 34.58 -28.51 -20.76
CA ASP A 107 33.56 -29.01 -19.84
C ASP A 107 32.78 -27.84 -19.22
N CYS A 108 31.49 -27.77 -19.54
CA CYS A 108 30.58 -26.70 -19.14
C CYS A 108 29.65 -27.09 -17.98
N SER A 109 29.77 -28.30 -17.43
CA SER A 109 28.81 -28.84 -16.46
C SER A 109 28.68 -27.96 -15.20
N GLY A 110 29.80 -27.44 -14.69
CA GLY A 110 29.81 -26.54 -13.54
C GLY A 110 29.05 -25.24 -13.79
N LEU A 111 29.22 -24.64 -14.97
CA LEU A 111 28.56 -23.38 -15.32
C LEU A 111 27.05 -23.57 -15.56
N MET A 112 26.65 -24.70 -16.13
CA MET A 112 25.24 -25.07 -16.26
C MET A 112 24.57 -25.19 -14.88
N SER A 113 25.21 -25.91 -13.95
CA SER A 113 24.69 -26.08 -12.59
C SER A 113 24.57 -24.76 -11.82
N LEU A 114 25.47 -23.80 -12.09
CA LEU A 114 25.41 -22.46 -11.51
C LEU A 114 24.21 -21.67 -12.06
N ILE A 115 23.97 -21.73 -13.37
CA ILE A 115 22.83 -21.07 -14.02
C ILE A 115 21.51 -21.65 -13.50
N GLU A 116 21.40 -22.98 -13.39
CA GLU A 116 20.21 -23.63 -12.83
C GLU A 116 19.90 -23.12 -11.42
N ARG A 117 20.90 -23.06 -10.53
CA ARG A 117 20.75 -22.50 -9.18
C ARG A 117 20.34 -21.03 -9.19
N GLN A 118 20.86 -20.23 -10.11
CA GLN A 118 20.47 -18.81 -10.25
C GLN A 118 19.01 -18.67 -10.69
N VAL A 119 18.54 -19.54 -11.59
CA VAL A 119 17.14 -19.57 -12.03
C VAL A 119 16.21 -19.97 -10.89
N GLU A 120 16.57 -21.01 -10.13
CA GLU A 120 15.83 -21.43 -8.93
C GLU A 120 15.70 -20.28 -7.93
N PHE A 121 16.82 -19.64 -7.59
CA PHE A 121 16.83 -18.50 -6.68
C PHE A 121 15.99 -17.32 -7.20
N LEU A 122 16.00 -17.07 -8.51
CA LEU A 122 15.18 -16.02 -9.10
C LEU A 122 13.69 -16.34 -9.01
N SER A 123 13.30 -17.61 -9.17
CA SER A 123 11.92 -18.06 -8.97
C SER A 123 11.46 -17.82 -7.52
N ASP A 124 12.30 -18.14 -6.53
CA ASP A 124 12.01 -17.90 -5.12
C ASP A 124 11.80 -16.40 -4.84
N ILE A 125 12.66 -15.54 -5.42
CA ILE A 125 12.51 -14.08 -5.31
C ILE A 125 11.17 -13.61 -5.88
N PHE A 126 10.75 -14.10 -7.05
CA PHE A 126 9.47 -13.69 -7.63
C PHE A 126 8.30 -14.14 -6.76
N PHE A 127 8.38 -15.32 -6.14
CA PHE A 127 7.39 -15.77 -5.19
C PHE A 127 7.33 -14.85 -3.96
N ASP A 128 8.48 -14.44 -3.43
CA ASP A 128 8.57 -13.50 -2.31
C ASP A 128 8.03 -12.11 -2.66
N VAL A 129 8.27 -11.62 -3.88
CA VAL A 129 7.68 -10.37 -4.39
C VAL A 129 6.15 -10.45 -4.39
N VAL A 130 5.57 -11.52 -4.90
CA VAL A 130 4.11 -11.71 -4.90
C VAL A 130 3.56 -11.84 -3.47
N ARG A 131 4.25 -12.60 -2.62
CA ARG A 131 3.87 -12.83 -1.22
C ARG A 131 3.90 -11.54 -0.38
N THR A 132 4.86 -10.66 -0.64
CA THR A 132 5.04 -9.40 0.12
C THR A 132 4.23 -8.24 -0.43
N SER A 133 3.98 -8.18 -1.74
CA SER A 133 3.19 -7.13 -2.39
C SER A 133 1.72 -7.18 -1.99
N SER A 134 1.11 -8.36 -1.96
CA SER A 134 -0.32 -8.52 -1.64
C SER A 134 -0.73 -7.94 -0.27
N PRO A 135 -0.04 -8.27 0.85
CA PRO A 135 -0.32 -7.63 2.15
C PRO A 135 -0.06 -6.12 2.16
N ALA A 136 0.95 -5.64 1.41
CA ALA A 136 1.25 -4.22 1.30
C ALA A 136 0.12 -3.46 0.60
N GLU A 137 -0.39 -4.00 -0.50
CA GLU A 137 -1.56 -3.48 -1.20
C GLU A 137 -2.81 -3.53 -0.33
N GLY A 138 -3.03 -4.62 0.40
CA GLY A 138 -4.11 -4.74 1.36
C GLY A 138 -4.06 -3.65 2.44
N ALA A 139 -2.88 -3.32 2.94
CA ALA A 139 -2.67 -2.22 3.88
C ALA A 139 -2.97 -0.86 3.22
N CYS A 140 -2.52 -0.62 2.00
CA CYS A 140 -2.83 0.59 1.23
C CYS A 140 -4.34 0.77 1.00
N VAL A 141 -5.03 -0.30 0.61
CA VAL A 141 -6.49 -0.32 0.41
C VAL A 141 -7.20 -0.02 1.73
N SER A 142 -6.79 -0.66 2.82
CA SER A 142 -7.33 -0.39 4.15
C SER A 142 -7.17 1.07 4.56
N THR A 143 -5.98 1.66 4.37
CA THR A 143 -5.72 3.08 4.65
C THR A 143 -6.64 3.99 3.84
N ARG A 144 -6.75 3.75 2.53
CA ARG A 144 -7.62 4.52 1.64
C ARG A 144 -9.09 4.41 2.04
N ARG A 145 -9.55 3.21 2.44
CA ARG A 145 -10.92 3.03 2.93
C ARG A 145 -11.15 3.81 4.22
N ASN A 146 -10.21 3.79 5.16
CA ASN A 146 -10.33 4.58 6.40
C ASN A 146 -10.42 6.08 6.11
N LEU A 147 -9.63 6.59 5.14
CA LEU A 147 -9.69 7.99 4.71
C LEU A 147 -11.04 8.35 4.08
N VAL A 148 -11.56 7.52 3.17
CA VAL A 148 -12.85 7.79 2.51
C VAL A 148 -14.01 7.73 3.51
N LEU A 149 -13.96 6.84 4.51
CA LEU A 149 -15.01 6.70 5.52
C LEU A 149 -14.83 7.66 6.71
N TRP A 150 -13.81 8.51 6.70
CA TRP A 150 -13.52 9.44 7.79
C TRP A 150 -14.67 10.42 8.02
N ASP A 151 -15.13 11.08 6.96
CA ASP A 151 -16.23 12.05 6.98
C ASP A 151 -17.62 11.41 6.75
N TRP A 152 -17.68 10.08 6.67
CA TRP A 152 -18.94 9.40 6.39
C TRP A 152 -19.83 9.40 7.64
N LYS A 153 -20.97 10.12 7.56
CA LYS A 153 -21.95 10.31 8.64
C LYS A 153 -22.75 9.04 9.03
N THR A 154 -22.19 7.85 8.83
CA THR A 154 -22.80 6.57 9.19
C THR A 154 -22.33 6.07 10.55
N GLY A 155 -23.13 5.18 11.13
CA GLY A 155 -22.80 4.58 12.42
C GLY A 155 -21.46 3.84 12.39
N ALA A 156 -20.77 3.78 13.53
CA ALA A 156 -19.47 3.11 13.64
C ALA A 156 -19.50 1.64 13.18
N ALA A 157 -20.62 0.94 13.41
CA ALA A 157 -20.82 -0.44 12.96
C ALA A 157 -20.86 -0.57 11.42
N GLN A 158 -21.47 0.39 10.73
CA GLN A 158 -21.54 0.40 9.26
C GLN A 158 -20.17 0.70 8.65
N ARG A 159 -19.44 1.66 9.23
CA ARG A 159 -18.04 1.95 8.85
C ARG A 159 -17.16 0.71 9.03
N ALA A 160 -17.27 0.03 10.18
CA ALA A 160 -16.54 -1.21 10.44
C ALA A 160 -16.91 -2.33 9.45
N SER A 161 -18.19 -2.46 9.08
CA SER A 161 -18.64 -3.42 8.07
C SER A 161 -18.06 -3.13 6.69
N ALA A 162 -18.01 -1.86 6.28
CA ALA A 162 -17.46 -1.44 4.99
C ALA A 162 -15.94 -1.66 4.91
N LEU A 163 -15.22 -1.51 6.02
CA LEU A 163 -13.77 -1.76 6.08
C LEU A 163 -13.41 -3.24 5.90
N ARG A 164 -14.31 -4.16 6.29
CA ARG A 164 -14.10 -5.62 6.24
C ARG A 164 -14.43 -6.26 4.89
N LEU A 165 -14.94 -5.50 3.93
CA LEU A 165 -15.29 -6.04 2.62
C LEU A 165 -14.03 -6.58 1.90
N PRO A 166 -14.11 -7.67 1.15
CA PRO A 166 -12.99 -8.11 0.32
C PRO A 166 -12.65 -7.02 -0.72
N PHE A 167 -11.40 -6.96 -1.16
CA PHE A 167 -10.98 -6.07 -2.24
C PHE A 167 -10.93 -6.86 -3.55
N GLN A 168 -11.59 -6.34 -4.60
CA GLN A 168 -11.69 -7.00 -5.91
C GLN A 168 -10.81 -6.34 -6.99
N GLY A 169 -9.91 -5.41 -6.63
CA GLY A 169 -8.90 -4.85 -7.55
C GLY A 169 -9.31 -3.57 -8.30
N ASN A 170 -10.58 -3.38 -8.63
CA ASN A 170 -11.05 -2.28 -9.49
C ASN A 170 -11.53 -1.05 -8.71
N VAL A 171 -12.38 -1.24 -7.71
CA VAL A 171 -13.00 -0.19 -6.90
C VAL A 171 -12.65 -0.37 -5.43
N LEU A 172 -12.52 0.76 -4.71
CA LEU A 172 -12.13 0.74 -3.30
C LEU A 172 -13.17 0.00 -2.44
N PHE A 173 -14.44 0.15 -2.79
CA PHE A 173 -15.56 -0.59 -2.22
C PHE A 173 -16.30 -1.27 -3.37
N GLY A 174 -16.52 -2.58 -3.28
CA GLY A 174 -17.26 -3.34 -4.30
C GLY A 174 -18.77 -3.05 -4.28
N ALA A 175 -19.51 -3.67 -5.20
CA ALA A 175 -20.97 -3.57 -5.31
C ALA A 175 -21.70 -3.89 -3.99
N GLU A 176 -21.10 -4.71 -3.13
CA GLU A 176 -21.60 -5.02 -1.78
C GLU A 176 -21.82 -3.77 -0.90
N LEU A 177 -21.02 -2.71 -1.07
CA LEU A 177 -21.25 -1.47 -0.33
C LEU A 177 -22.47 -0.72 -0.86
N GLU A 178 -22.64 -0.66 -2.18
CA GLU A 178 -23.79 -0.01 -2.81
C GLU A 178 -25.09 -0.71 -2.44
N GLU A 179 -25.10 -2.04 -2.41
CA GLU A 179 -26.24 -2.83 -1.94
C GLU A 179 -26.57 -2.53 -0.47
N LYS A 180 -25.57 -2.53 0.41
CA LYS A 180 -25.74 -2.19 1.84
C LYS A 180 -26.26 -0.76 2.02
N LEU A 181 -25.75 0.18 1.23
CA LEU A 181 -26.16 1.57 1.26
C LEU A 181 -27.63 1.72 0.79
N HIS A 182 -27.99 1.05 -0.31
CA HIS A 182 -29.34 1.07 -0.88
C HIS A 182 -30.36 0.46 0.10
N LYS A 183 -30.02 -0.67 0.72
CA LYS A 183 -30.83 -1.31 1.75
C LYS A 183 -31.09 -0.38 2.94
N HIS A 184 -30.05 0.27 3.45
CA HIS A 184 -30.17 1.20 4.57
C HIS A 184 -31.01 2.45 4.24
N PHE A 185 -30.90 2.98 3.01
CA PHE A 185 -31.77 4.07 2.57
C PHE A 185 -33.23 3.64 2.41
N LYS A 186 -33.50 2.42 1.94
CA LYS A 186 -34.85 1.85 1.85
C LYS A 186 -35.48 1.66 3.24
N GLU A 187 -34.71 1.15 4.20
CA GLU A 187 -35.14 0.97 5.59
C GLU A 187 -35.44 2.31 6.27
N ARG A 188 -34.61 3.36 6.06
CA ARG A 188 -34.89 4.70 6.58
C ARG A 188 -36.15 5.33 6.00
N LYS A 189 -36.41 5.15 4.70
CA LYS A 189 -37.65 5.64 4.08
C LYS A 189 -38.89 4.97 4.67
N HIS A 190 -38.79 3.68 5.03
CA HIS A 190 -39.88 2.97 5.72
C HIS A 190 -40.02 3.37 7.19
N SER A 191 -38.92 3.63 7.91
CA SER A 191 -38.97 4.03 9.31
C SER A 191 -39.43 5.47 9.53
N SER A 192 -39.21 6.37 8.56
CA SER A 192 -39.72 7.75 8.61
C SER A 192 -41.19 7.89 8.18
N PHE A 193 -41.83 6.82 7.71
CA PHE A 193 -43.23 6.83 7.26
C PHE A 193 -44.21 6.30 8.32
N TRP A 194 -43.72 5.60 9.35
CA TRP A 194 -44.55 5.13 10.47
C TRP A 194 -44.07 5.75 11.79
N SER A 195 -44.35 7.03 11.95
CA SER A 195 -44.66 7.58 13.28
C SER A 195 -46.03 8.23 13.12
N PRO A 196 -47.12 7.56 13.51
CA PRO A 196 -48.40 8.24 13.65
C PRO A 196 -48.18 9.35 14.67
N LEU A 197 -48.31 10.59 14.23
CA LEU A 197 -48.78 11.66 15.11
C LEU A 197 -50.16 11.21 15.63
N GLY A 198 -50.28 11.05 16.95
CA GLY A 198 -51.52 10.71 17.65
C GLY A 198 -51.21 9.78 18.82
N ASP A 199 -51.35 10.15 20.09
CA ASP A 199 -52.02 11.30 20.73
C ASP A 199 -51.20 11.85 21.90
#